data_AF-A0A846NC73-F1
#
_entry.id   AF-A0A846NC73-F1
#
_cell.length_a   1.000
_cell.length_b   1.000
_cell.length_c   1.000
_cell.angle_alpha   90.00
_cell.angle_beta   90.00
_cell.angle_gamma   90.00
#
_symmetry.space_group_name_H-M   'P 1'
#
loop_
_entity.id
_entity.type
_entity.pdbx_description
1 polymer ?
#
loop_
_entity_poly.entity_id
_entity_poly.type
_entity_poly.pdbx_seq_one_letter_code
_entity_poly.pdbx_strand_id
1 'polypeptide(L)'
;NLADPEDERKLGEITSNLLITDLSESQYLDVVSSQRLYDILKLLGREGEKKIDRNVATEVARKAGSRWMLSGSILQVEPQMIITSQLVDVESGSAIASQRIT
;
A
#
# COMPACT_ATOMS: atom_id res chain seq x y z
N ASN A 1 -5.54 -0.06 1.31
CA ASN A 1 -6.38 -1.13 1.90
C ASN A 1 -6.61 -0.85 3.37
N LEU A 2 -7.84 -0.49 3.74
CA LEU A 2 -8.37 -0.69 5.09
C LEU A 2 -9.90 -0.63 5.03
N ALA A 3 -10.50 -1.75 5.46
CA ALA A 3 -11.89 -2.00 5.79
C ALA A 3 -12.91 -1.52 4.74
N ASP A 4 -13.03 -2.29 3.66
CA ASP A 4 -14.34 -2.44 3.03
C ASP A 4 -15.27 -3.09 4.08
N PRO A 5 -16.43 -2.50 4.43
CA PRO A 5 -17.39 -3.14 5.34
C PRO A 5 -17.83 -4.54 4.86
N GLU A 6 -17.59 -4.90 3.60
CA GLU A 6 -17.80 -6.25 3.05
C GLU A 6 -16.58 -7.20 3.25
N ASP A 7 -15.43 -6.73 3.73
CA ASP A 7 -14.25 -7.56 4.00
C ASP A 7 -14.35 -8.29 5.36
N GLU A 8 -15.40 -9.09 5.54
CA GLU A 8 -15.62 -9.92 6.74
C GLU A 8 -14.43 -10.84 7.04
N ARG A 9 -13.64 -11.17 6.00
CA ARG A 9 -12.51 -12.10 6.06
C ARG A 9 -11.16 -11.41 6.31
N LYS A 10 -11.12 -10.08 6.42
CA LYS A 10 -9.88 -9.29 6.57
C LYS A 10 -8.83 -9.57 5.48
N LEU A 11 -9.27 -9.94 4.28
CA LEU A 11 -8.41 -10.30 3.17
C LEU A 11 -7.48 -9.15 2.78
N GLY A 12 -7.96 -7.91 2.84
CA GLY A 12 -7.14 -6.74 2.55
C GLY A 12 -5.94 -6.61 3.49
N GLU A 13 -6.17 -6.81 4.79
CA GLU A 13 -5.13 -6.74 5.82
C GLU A 13 -4.14 -7.92 5.69
N ILE A 14 -4.65 -9.15 5.60
CA ILE A 14 -3.82 -10.35 5.51
C ILE A 14 -2.95 -10.33 4.25
N THR A 15 -3.53 -9.99 3.10
CA THR A 15 -2.79 -9.93 1.83
C THR A 15 -1.71 -8.86 1.87
N SER A 16 -1.99 -7.70 2.46
CA SER A 16 -1.00 -6.64 2.60
C SER A 16 0.16 -7.07 3.51
N ASN A 17 -0.13 -7.76 4.62
CA ASN A 17 0.89 -8.24 5.54
C ASN A 17 1.77 -9.35 4.93
N LEU A 18 1.16 -10.29 4.19
CA LEU A 18 1.90 -11.34 3.48
C LEU A 18 2.82 -10.72 2.43
N LEU A 19 2.30 -9.79 1.63
CA LEU A 19 3.09 -9.10 0.62
C LEU A 19 4.26 -8.30 1.23
N ILE A 20 4.03 -7.62 2.36
CA ILE A 20 5.10 -6.90 3.07
C ILE A 20 6.16 -7.89 3.58
N THR A 21 5.74 -9.03 4.12
CA THR A 21 6.65 -10.09 4.58
C THR A 21 7.53 -10.58 3.43
N ASP A 22 6.92 -11.02 2.33
CA ASP A 22 7.64 -11.52 1.16
C ASP A 22 8.61 -10.49 0.58
N LEU A 23 8.19 -9.22 0.50
CA LEU A 23 9.06 -8.14 0.01
C LEU A 23 10.21 -7.82 0.98
N SER A 24 10.00 -7.95 2.28
CA SER A 24 11.01 -7.67 3.31
C SER A 24 12.07 -8.78 3.40
N GLU A 25 11.76 -9.99 2.95
CA GLU A 25 12.73 -11.09 2.83
C GLU A 25 13.66 -10.94 1.61
N SER A 26 13.32 -10.04 0.68
CA SER A 26 14.15 -9.77 -0.50
C SER A 26 15.46 -9.08 -0.14
N GLN A 27 16.58 -9.57 -0.68
CA GLN A 27 17.88 -8.90 -0.56
C GLN A 27 18.02 -7.67 -1.46
N TYR A 28 17.03 -7.41 -2.33
CA TYR A 28 17.08 -6.36 -3.34
C TYR A 28 16.22 -5.14 -3.00
N LEU A 29 15.39 -5.24 -1.96
CA LEU A 29 14.39 -4.22 -1.62
C LEU A 29 14.47 -3.89 -0.13
N ASP A 30 14.52 -2.60 0.18
CA ASP A 30 14.31 -2.09 1.54
C ASP A 30 12.85 -1.65 1.68
N VAL A 31 12.11 -2.35 2.54
CA VAL A 31 10.71 -2.03 2.81
C VAL A 31 10.62 -1.07 3.99
N VAL A 32 9.95 0.07 3.78
CA VAL A 32 9.70 1.03 4.86
C VAL A 32 8.73 0.42 5.88
N SER A 33 9.15 0.36 7.14
CA SER A 33 8.35 -0.22 8.21
C SER A 33 7.08 0.59 8.47
N SER A 34 6.01 -0.10 8.89
CA SER A 34 4.74 0.56 9.26
C SER A 34 4.94 1.62 10.35
N GLN A 35 5.80 1.37 11.33
CA GLN A 35 6.13 2.35 12.37
C GLN A 35 6.68 3.65 11.78
N ARG A 36 7.61 3.55 10.82
CA ARG A 36 8.17 4.73 10.16
C ARG A 36 7.11 5.49 9.38
N LEU A 37 6.20 4.79 8.69
CA LEU A 37 5.08 5.41 7.99
C LEU A 37 4.13 6.13 8.96
N TYR A 38 3.83 5.54 10.13
CA TYR A 38 3.03 6.18 11.17
C TYR A 38 3.71 7.44 11.75
N ASP A 39 5.01 7.37 12.02
CA ASP A 39 5.76 8.53 12.51
C ASP A 39 5.72 9.68 11.51
N ILE A 40 5.82 9.38 10.21
CA ILE A 40 5.73 10.37 9.14
C ILE A 40 4.33 10.97 9.05
N LEU A 41 3.27 10.16 9.12
CA LEU A 41 1.89 10.65 9.15
C LEU A 41 1.66 11.62 10.31
N LYS A 42 2.21 11.29 11.49
CA LYS A 42 2.20 12.15 12.67
C LYS A 42 2.92 13.47 12.42
N LEU A 43 4.13 13.42 11.84
CA LEU A 43 4.90 14.62 11.49
C LEU A 43 4.19 15.51 10.46
N LEU A 44 3.34 14.93 9.61
CA LEU A 44 2.53 15.66 8.64
C LEU A 44 1.22 16.22 9.25
N GLY A 45 0.96 15.99 10.54
CA GLY A 45 -0.28 16.42 11.20
C GLY A 45 -1.52 15.66 10.70
N ARG A 46 -1.32 14.49 10.10
CA ARG A 46 -2.38 13.61 9.53
C ARG A 46 -2.65 12.40 10.42
N GLU A 47 -2.28 12.50 11.68
CA GLU A 47 -2.60 11.50 12.70
C GLU A 47 -4.12 11.28 12.79
N GLY A 48 -4.54 10.01 12.73
CA GLY A 48 -5.96 9.66 12.82
C GLY A 48 -6.78 9.82 11.52
N GLU A 49 -6.15 10.16 10.38
CA GLU A 49 -6.82 10.05 9.08
C GLU A 49 -7.31 8.61 8.87
N LYS A 50 -8.63 8.43 8.78
CA LYS A 50 -9.26 7.12 8.56
C LYS A 50 -8.99 6.55 7.18
N LYS A 51 -8.68 7.42 6.21
CA LYS A 51 -8.39 7.05 4.82
C LYS A 51 -7.20 7.86 4.33
N ILE A 52 -6.16 7.13 3.95
CA ILE A 52 -5.00 7.70 3.26
C ILE A 52 -5.33 7.73 1.77
N ASP A 53 -5.56 8.91 1.22
CA ASP A 53 -5.72 9.07 -0.22
C ASP A 53 -4.37 8.96 -0.95
N ARG A 54 -4.40 8.95 -2.28
CA ARG A 54 -3.19 8.81 -3.11
C ARG A 54 -2.20 9.97 -2.92
N ASN A 55 -2.69 11.18 -2.69
CA ASN A 55 -1.83 12.34 -2.49
C ASN A 55 -1.10 12.23 -1.14
N VAL A 56 -1.83 11.88 -0.09
CA VAL A 56 -1.24 11.63 1.24
C VAL A 56 -0.24 10.49 1.19
N ALA A 57 -0.59 9.37 0.55
CA ALA A 57 0.32 8.24 0.38
C ALA A 57 1.63 8.66 -0.32
N THR A 58 1.53 9.49 -1.36
CA THR A 58 2.69 10.01 -2.09
C THR A 58 3.53 10.96 -1.24
N GLU A 59 2.90 11.86 -0.46
CA GLU A 59 3.61 12.74 0.48
C GLU A 59 4.38 11.94 1.55
N VAL A 60 3.73 10.92 2.12
CA VAL A 60 4.34 10.02 3.10
C VAL A 60 5.50 9.25 2.47
N ALA A 61 5.33 8.67 1.29
CA ALA A 61 6.37 7.94 0.59
C ALA A 61 7.58 8.83 0.25
N ARG A 62 7.34 10.07 -0.19
CA ARG A 62 8.41 11.07 -0.43
C ARG A 62 9.17 11.37 0.85
N LYS A 63 8.46 11.63 1.96
CA LYS A 63 9.07 11.92 3.26
C LYS A 63 9.82 10.70 3.84
N ALA A 64 9.40 9.50 3.49
CA ALA A 64 10.08 8.25 3.84
C ALA A 64 11.38 8.04 3.06
N GLY A 65 11.60 8.79 1.96
CA GLY A 65 12.73 8.58 1.06
C GLY A 65 12.53 7.38 0.13
N SER A 66 11.30 6.90 -0.03
CA SER A 66 10.99 5.78 -0.91
C SER A 66 11.11 6.21 -2.37
N ARG A 67 11.80 5.40 -3.18
CA ARG A 67 11.82 5.56 -4.64
C ARG A 67 10.52 5.07 -5.28
N TRP A 68 10.02 3.95 -4.78
CA TRP A 68 8.85 3.26 -5.31
C TRP A 68 7.78 3.11 -4.24
N MET A 69 6.52 3.18 -4.66
CA MET A 69 5.36 2.85 -3.85
C MET A 69 4.56 1.76 -4.56
N LEU A 70 4.31 0.65 -3.87
CA LEU A 70 3.39 -0.38 -4.36
C LEU A 70 2.01 -0.12 -3.76
N SER A 71 1.03 0.09 -4.61
CA SER A 71 -0.38 0.25 -4.22
C SER A 71 -1.21 -0.84 -4.85
N GLY A 72 -2.34 -1.19 -4.23
CA GLY A 72 -3.22 -2.21 -4.77
C GLY A 72 -4.60 -2.19 -4.16
N SER A 73 -5.50 -2.92 -4.79
CA SER A 73 -6.88 -3.14 -4.34
C SER A 73 -7.28 -4.58 -4.56
N ILE A 74 -8.14 -5.07 -3.69
CA ILE A 74 -8.78 -6.37 -3.82
C ILE A 74 -10.25 -6.09 -4.10
N LEU A 75 -10.76 -6.66 -5.18
CA LEU A 75 -12.18 -6.61 -5.54
C LEU A 75 -12.71 -8.03 -5.49
N GLN A 76 -13.63 -8.28 -4.57
CA GLN A 76 -14.29 -9.57 -4.44
C GLN A 76 -15.68 -9.48 -5.07
N VAL A 77 -15.90 -10.22 -6.14
CA VAL A 77 -17.20 -10.34 -6.81
C VAL A 77 -17.47 -11.82 -6.98
N GLU A 78 -18.23 -12.42 -6.08
CA GLU A 78 -18.46 -13.87 -6.10
C GLU A 78 -18.92 -14.35 -7.49
N PRO A 79 -18.30 -15.41 -8.06
CA PRO A 79 -17.30 -16.32 -7.47
C PRO A 79 -15.83 -15.92 -7.67
N GLN A 80 -15.56 -14.71 -8.19
CA GLN A 80 -14.24 -14.24 -8.61
C GLN A 80 -13.59 -13.30 -7.57
N MET A 81 -12.26 -13.37 -7.48
CA MET A 81 -11.44 -12.43 -6.72
C MET A 81 -10.45 -11.77 -7.66
N ILE A 82 -10.48 -10.45 -7.75
CA ILE A 82 -9.58 -9.68 -8.59
C ILE A 82 -8.62 -8.91 -7.69
N ILE A 83 -7.33 -9.15 -7.83
CA ILE A 83 -6.29 -8.37 -7.17
C ILE A 83 -5.61 -7.51 -8.23
N THR A 84 -5.55 -6.21 -7.98
CA THR A 84 -4.77 -5.29 -8.79
C THR A 84 -3.65 -4.70 -7.96
N SER A 85 -2.47 -4.58 -8.57
CA SER A 85 -1.33 -3.88 -7.98
C SER A 85 -0.68 -2.96 -9.00
N GLN A 86 -0.09 -1.87 -8.50
CA GLN A 86 0.55 -0.84 -9.29
C GLN A 86 1.81 -0.36 -8.58
N LEU A 87 2.94 -0.45 -9.27
CA LEU A 87 4.20 0.15 -8.86
C LEU A 87 4.25 1.59 -9.36
N VAL A 88 4.42 2.52 -8.44
CA VAL A 88 4.40 3.96 -8.69
C VAL A 88 5.76 4.57 -8.37
N ASP A 89 6.27 5.37 -9.29
CA ASP A 89 7.41 6.26 -9.04
C ASP A 89 7.01 7.36 -8.07
N VAL A 90 7.66 7.46 -6.92
CA VAL A 90 7.26 8.41 -5.87
C VAL A 90 7.58 9.86 -6.24
N GLU A 91 8.61 10.07 -7.06
CA GLU A 91 9.02 11.40 -7.50
C GLU A 91 8.02 11.98 -8.50
N SER A 92 7.73 11.27 -9.58
CA SER A 92 6.85 11.72 -10.66
C SER A 92 5.36 11.39 -10.43
N GLY A 93 5.05 10.42 -9.56
CA GLY A 93 3.70 9.87 -9.40
C GLY A 93 3.27 8.94 -10.55
N SER A 94 4.18 8.59 -11.45
CA SER A 94 3.87 7.77 -12.64
C SER A 94 3.73 6.31 -12.28
N ALA A 95 2.72 5.64 -12.84
CA ALA A 95 2.62 4.19 -12.80
C ALA A 95 3.66 3.57 -13.75
N ILE A 96 4.52 2.73 -13.21
CA ILE A 96 5.63 2.10 -13.97
C ILE A 96 5.26 0.68 -14.38
N ALA A 97 4.58 -0.03 -13.49
CA ALA A 97 4.11 -1.38 -13.74
C ALA A 97 2.74 -1.55 -13.10
N SER A 98 1.92 -2.42 -13.66
CA SER A 98 0.66 -2.82 -13.06
C SER A 98 0.42 -4.30 -13.35
N GLN A 99 -0.17 -4.98 -12.39
CA GLN A 99 -0.51 -6.39 -12.49
C GLN A 99 -1.97 -6.60 -12.08
N ARG A 100 -2.63 -7.55 -12.74
CA ARG A 100 -3.98 -7.98 -12.42
C ARG A 100 -4.00 -9.49 -12.34
N ILE A 101 -4.49 -10.00 -11.22
CA ILE A 101 -4.70 -11.43 -10.96
C ILE A 101 -6.20 -11.64 -10.78
N THR A 102 -6.75 -12.70 -11.37
CA THR A 102 -8.17 -13.04 -11.39
C THR A 102 -8.37 -14.50 -11.06
#